data_AF-A0A662AX16-F1
#
_entry.id   AF-A0A662AX16-F1
#
_cell.length_a   1.000
_cell.length_b   1.000
_cell.length_c   1.000
_cell.angle_alpha   90.00
_cell.angle_beta   90.00
_cell.angle_gamma   90.00
#
_symmetry.space_group_name_H-M   'P 1'
#
loop_
_entity.id
_entity.type
_entity.pdbx_description
1 polymer ?
#
loop_
_entity_poly.entity_id
_entity_poly.type
_entity_poly.pdbx_seq_one_letter_code
_entity_poly.pdbx_strand_id
1 'polypeptide(L)'
;MKITRFNYLFTSTKGLILTAIALISIITAIFNTLSGPMVEWGIRDVTVKWLGMDLNPAERAGRIIMLYHSIAMAVVAIEVYMMTSIVPMRKHEQKNINMLVTFGYIMAIVFGLGFAYWGHNFSFHGLFLVGQSLVFFAGVMLAVALNPWKKEYYVTDKGFAHFKSGMDMERMAFFIMTVAMLISAGFGAVTGSFWASGHETFLAEDLIRDPNKTQLQKAIIGHLHIMLTLIAV
;
A
#
# COMPACT_ATOMS: atom_id res chain seq x y z
N MET A 1 24.82 24.43 -4.70
CA MET A 1 24.51 23.45 -5.77
C MET A 1 23.00 23.38 -5.91
N LYS A 2 22.40 23.93 -6.98
CA LYS A 2 20.94 23.88 -7.19
C LYS A 2 20.54 22.44 -7.53
N ILE A 3 19.98 21.72 -6.57
CA ILE A 3 19.26 20.48 -6.84
C ILE A 3 18.15 20.84 -7.83
N THR A 4 18.17 20.27 -9.03
CA THR A 4 17.08 20.42 -9.99
C THR A 4 15.80 19.86 -9.35
N ARG A 5 14.64 20.49 -9.58
CA ARG A 5 13.37 20.08 -8.95
C ARG A 5 13.07 18.58 -9.14
N PHE A 6 13.44 18.04 -10.30
CA PHE A 6 13.32 16.62 -10.61
C PHE A 6 14.15 15.74 -9.65
N ASN A 7 15.43 16.07 -9.45
CA ASN A 7 16.27 15.34 -8.49
C ASN A 7 15.70 15.43 -7.07
N TYR A 8 15.20 16.60 -6.65
CA TYR A 8 14.57 16.71 -5.33
C TYR A 8 13.40 15.74 -5.16
N LEU A 9 12.48 15.69 -6.15
CA LEU A 9 11.28 14.87 -6.10
C LEU A 9 11.58 13.36 -6.05
N PHE A 10 12.63 12.90 -6.73
CA PHE A 10 12.90 11.47 -6.87
C PHE A 10 14.09 10.95 -6.06
N THR A 11 14.88 11.81 -5.41
CA THR A 11 16.07 11.38 -4.66
C THR A 11 16.10 11.83 -3.20
N SER A 12 15.14 12.64 -2.75
CA SER A 12 15.04 13.05 -1.34
C SER A 12 13.81 12.43 -0.69
N THR A 13 13.89 12.08 0.59
CA THR A 13 12.74 11.55 1.35
C THR A 13 11.52 12.46 1.25
N LYS A 14 11.73 13.78 1.45
CA LYS A 14 10.64 14.77 1.36
C LYS A 14 10.03 14.83 -0.04
N GLY A 15 10.85 14.72 -1.09
CA GLY A 15 10.38 14.69 -2.47
C GLY A 15 9.60 13.43 -2.80
N LEU A 16 10.05 12.26 -2.34
CA LEU A 16 9.38 10.99 -2.53
C LEU A 16 8.00 10.98 -1.85
N ILE A 17 7.94 11.48 -0.60
CA ILE A 17 6.69 11.65 0.14
C ILE A 17 5.75 12.61 -0.60
N LEU A 18 6.26 13.78 -1.02
CA LEU A 18 5.46 14.77 -1.74
C LEU A 18 4.88 14.20 -3.04
N THR A 19 5.68 13.43 -3.78
CA THR A 19 5.25 12.77 -5.03
C THR A 19 4.13 11.78 -4.76
N ALA A 20 4.28 10.92 -3.74
CA ALA A 20 3.24 9.97 -3.36
C ALA A 20 1.94 10.66 -2.92
N ILE A 21 2.03 11.69 -2.08
CA ILE A 21 0.87 12.49 -1.65
C ILE A 21 0.18 13.15 -2.86
N ALA A 22 0.95 13.72 -3.79
CA ALA A 22 0.40 14.35 -4.98
C ALA A 22 -0.35 13.33 -5.86
N LEU A 23 0.21 12.13 -6.06
CA LEU A 23 -0.46 11.06 -6.80
C LEU A 23 -1.75 10.60 -6.12
N ILE A 24 -1.71 10.35 -4.81
CA ILE A 24 -2.91 10.02 -4.02
C ILE A 24 -3.97 11.11 -4.16
N SER A 25 -3.58 12.39 -4.05
CA SER A 25 -4.51 13.52 -4.15
C SER A 25 -5.19 13.59 -5.52
N ILE A 26 -4.44 13.39 -6.61
CA ILE A 26 -4.97 13.36 -7.98
C ILE A 26 -5.95 12.20 -8.15
N ILE A 27 -5.59 11.00 -7.70
CA ILE A 27 -6.45 9.83 -7.76
C ILE A 27 -7.72 10.09 -6.95
N THR A 28 -7.60 10.49 -5.70
CA THR A 28 -8.77 10.80 -4.86
C THR A 28 -9.67 11.85 -5.50
N ALA A 29 -9.11 12.93 -6.06
CA ALA A 29 -9.90 13.97 -6.72
C ALA A 29 -10.67 13.44 -7.94
N ILE A 30 -10.04 12.62 -8.79
CA ILE A 30 -10.69 12.05 -9.97
C ILE A 30 -11.72 10.99 -9.57
N PHE A 31 -11.33 10.00 -8.78
CA PHE A 31 -12.17 8.83 -8.51
C PHE A 31 -13.29 9.11 -7.51
N ASN A 32 -13.20 10.16 -6.67
CA ASN A 32 -14.33 10.60 -5.86
C ASN A 32 -15.50 11.12 -6.69
N THR A 33 -15.26 11.58 -7.93
CA THR A 33 -16.36 11.94 -8.85
C THR A 33 -17.23 10.75 -9.25
N LEU A 34 -16.77 9.51 -8.97
CA LEU A 34 -17.52 8.27 -9.20
C LEU A 34 -18.33 7.81 -7.97
N SER A 35 -18.24 8.53 -6.85
CA SER A 35 -18.96 8.20 -5.61
C SER A 35 -20.47 8.37 -5.74
N GLY A 36 -21.23 7.71 -4.86
CA GLY A 36 -22.70 7.77 -4.82
C GLY A 36 -23.28 9.19 -4.88
N PRO A 37 -22.85 10.12 -4.01
CA PRO A 37 -23.33 11.50 -4.04
C PRO A 37 -23.09 12.22 -5.39
N MET A 38 -21.97 11.92 -6.05
CA MET A 38 -21.63 12.52 -7.35
C MET A 38 -22.43 11.91 -8.51
N VAL A 39 -22.98 10.71 -8.34
CA VAL A 39 -23.96 10.13 -9.28
C VAL A 39 -25.24 10.95 -9.27
N GLU A 40 -25.75 11.31 -8.09
CA GLU A 40 -26.98 12.10 -7.94
C GLU A 40 -26.86 13.48 -8.60
N TRP A 41 -25.65 14.04 -8.66
CA TRP A 41 -25.35 15.33 -9.30
C TRP A 41 -25.00 15.21 -10.79
N GLY A 42 -25.05 14.01 -11.38
CA GLY A 42 -24.69 13.75 -12.78
C GLY A 42 -23.19 13.89 -13.09
N ILE A 43 -22.35 14.16 -12.09
CA ILE A 43 -20.91 14.37 -12.26
C ILE A 43 -20.22 13.07 -12.71
N ARG A 44 -20.64 11.91 -12.18
CA ARG A 44 -20.09 10.61 -12.59
C ARG A 44 -20.13 10.45 -14.11
N ASP A 45 -21.28 10.70 -14.73
CA ASP A 45 -21.48 10.43 -16.15
C ASP A 45 -20.63 11.37 -17.02
N VAL A 46 -20.40 12.61 -16.56
CA VAL A 46 -19.45 13.54 -17.17
C VAL A 46 -18.03 13.00 -17.09
N THR A 47 -17.57 12.57 -15.91
CA THR A 47 -16.22 12.02 -15.72
C THR A 47 -16.01 10.78 -16.58
N VAL A 48 -16.95 9.83 -16.54
CA VAL A 48 -16.88 8.56 -17.27
C VAL A 48 -16.76 8.81 -18.77
N LYS A 49 -17.58 9.72 -19.32
CA LYS A 49 -17.52 10.09 -20.73
C LYS A 49 -16.23 10.81 -21.09
N TRP A 50 -15.78 11.74 -20.24
CA TRP A 50 -14.58 12.55 -20.51
C TRP A 50 -13.30 11.71 -20.48
N LEU A 51 -13.22 10.74 -19.56
CA LEU A 51 -12.09 9.86 -19.41
C LEU A 51 -12.18 8.56 -20.22
N GLY A 52 -13.33 8.27 -20.84
CA GLY A 52 -13.54 7.05 -21.62
C GLY A 52 -13.51 5.79 -20.76
N MET A 53 -14.05 5.85 -19.55
CA MET A 53 -14.04 4.71 -18.62
C MET A 53 -15.10 3.66 -18.99
N ASP A 54 -14.79 2.40 -18.72
CA ASP A 54 -15.73 1.28 -18.83
C ASP A 54 -16.15 0.81 -17.43
N LEU A 55 -17.42 1.03 -17.09
CA LEU A 55 -17.96 0.75 -15.75
C LEU A 55 -19.11 -0.25 -15.80
N ASN A 56 -18.81 -1.53 -16.03
CA ASN A 56 -19.81 -2.59 -15.88
C ASN A 56 -20.18 -2.78 -14.38
N PRO A 57 -21.46 -2.68 -13.98
CA PRO A 57 -21.87 -2.82 -12.59
C PRO A 57 -21.42 -4.12 -11.91
N ALA A 58 -21.32 -5.24 -12.65
CA ALA A 58 -20.93 -6.54 -12.12
C ALA A 58 -19.51 -6.57 -11.52
N GLU A 59 -18.63 -5.69 -12.00
CA GLU A 59 -17.21 -5.66 -11.59
C GLU A 59 -16.94 -4.62 -10.50
N ARG A 60 -17.99 -3.99 -9.94
CA ARG A 60 -17.86 -2.90 -8.97
C ARG A 60 -16.95 -3.27 -7.79
N ALA A 61 -17.13 -4.46 -7.23
CA ALA A 61 -16.32 -4.93 -6.09
C ALA A 61 -14.83 -5.02 -6.46
N GLY A 62 -14.52 -5.63 -7.60
CA GLY A 62 -13.15 -5.72 -8.13
C GLY A 62 -12.53 -4.34 -8.35
N ARG A 63 -13.22 -3.41 -8.99
CA ARG A 63 -12.71 -2.04 -9.20
C ARG A 63 -12.38 -1.32 -7.90
N ILE A 64 -13.26 -1.45 -6.90
CA ILE A 64 -13.04 -0.84 -5.59
C ILE A 64 -11.79 -1.44 -4.93
N ILE A 65 -11.65 -2.77 -4.93
CA ILE A 65 -10.46 -3.46 -4.42
C ILE A 65 -9.19 -2.94 -5.12
N MET A 66 -9.19 -2.82 -6.45
CA MET A 66 -8.05 -2.32 -7.23
C MET A 66 -7.71 -0.87 -6.89
N LEU A 67 -8.71 0.00 -6.75
CA LEU A 67 -8.51 1.40 -6.35
C LEU A 67 -7.89 1.50 -4.94
N TYR A 68 -8.44 0.75 -3.97
CA TYR A 68 -7.92 0.73 -2.61
C TYR A 68 -6.48 0.25 -2.55
N HIS A 69 -6.15 -0.86 -3.22
CA HIS A 69 -4.78 -1.36 -3.24
C HIS A 69 -3.83 -0.40 -3.95
N SER A 70 -4.26 0.25 -5.03
CA SER A 70 -3.46 1.25 -5.75
C SER A 70 -3.08 2.43 -4.84
N ILE A 71 -4.05 3.00 -4.12
CA ILE A 71 -3.80 4.09 -3.17
C ILE A 71 -2.97 3.60 -1.98
N ALA A 72 -3.32 2.43 -1.44
CA ALA A 72 -2.65 1.85 -0.28
C ALA A 72 -1.15 1.61 -0.53
N MET A 73 -0.75 1.19 -1.74
CA MET A 73 0.67 1.03 -2.05
C MET A 73 1.44 2.35 -1.91
N ALA A 74 0.84 3.49 -2.29
CA ALA A 74 1.48 4.79 -2.12
C ALA A 74 1.54 5.23 -0.64
N VAL A 75 0.50 4.93 0.15
CA VAL A 75 0.50 5.19 1.60
C VAL A 75 1.59 4.38 2.29
N VAL A 76 1.68 3.07 2.00
CA VAL A 76 2.76 2.20 2.49
C VAL A 76 4.13 2.75 2.08
N ALA A 77 4.28 3.24 0.86
CA ALA A 77 5.53 3.86 0.42
C ALA A 77 5.91 5.09 1.26
N ILE A 78 4.94 5.96 1.60
CA ILE A 78 5.16 7.12 2.49
C ILE A 78 5.66 6.67 3.86
N GLU A 79 5.01 5.69 4.47
CA GLU A 79 5.41 5.13 5.76
C GLU A 79 6.84 4.57 5.70
N VAL A 80 7.16 3.81 4.66
CA VAL A 80 8.51 3.27 4.44
C VAL A 80 9.55 4.39 4.28
N TYR A 81 9.24 5.48 3.56
CA TYR A 81 10.16 6.62 3.46
C TYR A 81 10.38 7.29 4.81
N MET A 82 9.35 7.42 5.63
CA MET A 82 9.47 7.98 6.99
C MET A 82 10.32 7.05 7.87
N MET A 83 10.02 5.76 7.92
CA MET A 83 10.79 4.76 8.69
C MET A 83 12.26 4.76 8.29
N THR A 84 12.55 4.70 6.99
CA THR A 84 13.93 4.67 6.48
C THR A 84 14.67 6.00 6.66
N SER A 85 13.98 7.09 6.98
CA SER A 85 14.59 8.39 7.27
C SER A 85 14.85 8.63 8.76
N ILE A 86 14.10 7.96 9.64
CA ILE A 86 14.18 8.12 11.10
C ILE A 86 15.06 7.03 11.71
N VAL A 87 14.87 5.77 11.29
CA VAL A 87 15.58 4.62 11.87
C VAL A 87 16.93 4.42 11.18
N PRO A 88 18.05 4.38 11.93
CA PRO A 88 19.37 4.15 11.35
C PRO A 88 19.47 2.81 10.61
N MET A 89 20.04 2.82 9.40
CA MET A 89 20.32 1.63 8.60
C MET A 89 21.44 1.91 7.60
N ARG A 90 21.95 0.89 6.91
CA ARG A 90 23.01 1.08 5.93
C ARG A 90 22.46 1.85 4.72
N LYS A 91 23.26 2.76 4.15
CA LYS A 91 22.84 3.60 3.01
C LYS A 91 22.35 2.79 1.80
N HIS A 92 22.93 1.62 1.54
CA HIS A 92 22.49 0.76 0.44
C HIS A 92 21.17 0.04 0.75
N GLU A 93 20.91 -0.33 2.02
CA GLU A 93 19.62 -0.89 2.45
C GLU A 93 18.53 0.15 2.20
N GLN A 94 18.71 1.38 2.74
CA GLN A 94 17.79 2.50 2.54
C GLN A 94 17.53 2.78 1.05
N LYS A 95 18.59 2.89 0.24
CA LYS A 95 18.48 3.18 -1.19
C LYS A 95 17.67 2.10 -1.92
N ASN A 96 17.96 0.83 -1.67
CA ASN A 96 17.32 -0.27 -2.38
C ASN A 96 15.85 -0.42 -1.98
N ILE A 97 15.54 -0.30 -0.68
CA ILE A 97 14.17 -0.32 -0.15
C ILE A 97 13.36 0.81 -0.79
N ASN A 98 13.87 2.04 -0.73
CA ASN A 98 13.16 3.21 -1.25
C ASN A 98 12.95 3.12 -2.77
N MET A 99 13.93 2.60 -3.51
CA MET A 99 13.82 2.40 -4.96
C MET A 99 12.73 1.38 -5.31
N LEU A 100 12.74 0.22 -4.67
CA LEU A 100 11.79 -0.86 -4.94
C LEU A 100 10.37 -0.47 -4.57
N VAL A 101 10.17 0.14 -3.40
CA VAL A 101 8.84 0.60 -2.99
C VAL A 101 8.34 1.70 -3.92
N THR A 102 9.21 2.63 -4.35
CA THR A 102 8.86 3.71 -5.30
C THR A 102 8.35 3.14 -6.62
N PHE A 103 9.14 2.26 -7.23
CA PHE A 103 8.77 1.68 -8.52
C PHE A 103 7.53 0.79 -8.39
N GLY A 104 7.46 -0.01 -7.32
CA GLY A 104 6.34 -0.91 -7.05
C GLY A 104 5.01 -0.18 -6.89
N TYR A 105 4.94 0.89 -6.10
CA TYR A 105 3.68 1.61 -5.90
C TYR A 105 3.23 2.37 -7.15
N ILE A 106 4.16 2.99 -7.90
CA ILE A 106 3.81 3.69 -9.15
C ILE A 106 3.27 2.70 -10.18
N MET A 107 3.92 1.54 -10.30
CA MET A 107 3.48 0.45 -11.17
C MET A 107 2.08 -0.05 -10.76
N ALA A 108 1.85 -0.27 -9.46
CA ALA A 108 0.54 -0.66 -8.95
C ALA A 108 -0.55 0.40 -9.27
N ILE A 109 -0.27 1.69 -9.07
CA ILE A 109 -1.22 2.76 -9.43
C ILE A 109 -1.56 2.75 -10.91
N VAL A 110 -0.54 2.82 -11.78
CA VAL A 110 -0.75 3.03 -13.22
C VAL A 110 -1.49 1.84 -13.82
N PHE A 111 -1.01 0.62 -13.55
CA PHE A 111 -1.56 -0.57 -14.16
C PHE A 111 -2.80 -1.10 -13.43
N GLY A 112 -2.91 -0.89 -12.11
CA GLY A 112 -4.11 -1.26 -11.35
C GLY A 112 -5.33 -0.45 -11.75
N LEU A 113 -5.18 0.88 -11.83
CA LEU A 113 -6.25 1.77 -12.30
C LEU A 113 -6.53 1.57 -13.79
N GLY A 114 -5.49 1.41 -14.61
CA GLY A 114 -5.63 1.10 -16.03
C GLY A 114 -6.48 -0.16 -16.26
N PHE A 115 -6.17 -1.24 -15.56
CA PHE A 115 -6.93 -2.49 -15.64
C PHE A 115 -8.38 -2.32 -15.19
N ALA A 116 -8.59 -1.65 -14.04
CA ALA A 116 -9.90 -1.56 -13.41
C ALA A 116 -10.87 -0.63 -14.14
N TYR A 117 -10.40 0.38 -14.87
CA TYR A 117 -11.28 1.42 -15.43
C TYR A 117 -11.24 1.57 -16.96
N TRP A 118 -10.33 0.88 -17.67
CA TRP A 118 -10.17 0.99 -19.14
C TRP A 118 -10.06 -0.37 -19.86
N GLY A 119 -10.91 -1.34 -19.51
CA GLY A 119 -11.15 -2.51 -20.37
C GLY A 119 -10.31 -3.76 -20.05
N HIS A 120 -10.05 -4.04 -18.77
CA HIS A 120 -9.57 -5.34 -18.27
C HIS A 120 -8.39 -5.96 -19.04
N ASN A 121 -7.43 -5.13 -19.47
CA ASN A 121 -6.22 -5.65 -20.11
C ASN A 121 -5.43 -6.50 -19.10
N PHE A 122 -5.42 -7.82 -19.28
CA PHE A 122 -4.76 -8.75 -18.35
C PHE A 122 -3.26 -8.50 -18.20
N SER A 123 -2.59 -7.91 -19.19
CA SER A 123 -1.20 -7.47 -19.02
C SER A 123 -1.07 -6.37 -17.98
N PHE A 124 -2.03 -5.44 -17.90
CA PHE A 124 -2.06 -4.41 -16.86
C PHE A 124 -2.32 -5.04 -15.50
N HIS A 125 -3.23 -6.00 -15.39
CA HIS A 125 -3.40 -6.74 -14.13
C HIS A 125 -2.11 -7.46 -13.71
N GLY A 126 -1.41 -8.12 -14.63
CA GLY A 126 -0.12 -8.75 -14.36
C GLY A 126 0.94 -7.75 -13.86
N LEU A 127 1.04 -6.58 -14.49
CA LEU A 127 1.98 -5.53 -14.08
C LEU A 127 1.59 -4.90 -12.73
N PHE A 128 0.30 -4.81 -12.42
CA PHE A 128 -0.18 -4.44 -11.09
C PHE A 128 0.31 -5.43 -10.01
N LEU A 129 0.19 -6.73 -10.25
CA LEU A 129 0.68 -7.77 -9.34
C LEU A 129 2.20 -7.72 -9.18
N VAL A 130 2.95 -7.44 -10.25
CA VAL A 130 4.39 -7.20 -10.17
C VAL A 130 4.69 -6.00 -9.28
N GLY A 131 3.97 -4.89 -9.45
CA GLY A 131 4.11 -3.70 -8.60
C GLY A 131 3.91 -4.00 -7.12
N GLN A 132 2.83 -4.71 -6.77
CA GLN A 132 2.55 -5.15 -5.40
C GLN A 132 3.63 -6.10 -4.86
N SER A 133 4.12 -7.02 -5.69
CA SER A 133 5.19 -7.96 -5.33
C SER A 133 6.51 -7.24 -5.02
N LEU A 134 6.83 -6.17 -5.75
CA LEU A 134 8.01 -5.34 -5.48
C LEU A 134 7.88 -4.59 -4.15
N VAL A 135 6.69 -4.06 -3.83
CA VAL A 135 6.41 -3.42 -2.53
C VAL A 135 6.54 -4.45 -1.40
N PHE A 136 5.97 -5.64 -1.56
CA PHE A 136 6.10 -6.73 -0.60
C PHE A 136 7.57 -7.11 -0.36
N PHE A 137 8.34 -7.28 -1.45
CA PHE A 137 9.76 -7.62 -1.36
C PHE A 137 10.57 -6.49 -0.70
N ALA A 138 10.26 -5.22 -0.97
CA ALA A 138 10.84 -4.09 -0.26
C ALA A 138 10.55 -4.15 1.25
N GLY A 139 9.35 -4.60 1.64
CA GLY A 139 9.00 -4.86 3.04
C GLY A 139 9.85 -5.96 3.68
N VAL A 140 10.13 -7.05 2.95
CA VAL A 140 11.06 -8.10 3.43
C VAL A 140 12.46 -7.52 3.65
N MET A 141 12.96 -6.72 2.71
CA MET A 141 14.25 -6.03 2.86
C MET A 141 14.25 -5.06 4.06
N LEU A 142 13.13 -4.35 4.28
CA LEU A 142 12.97 -3.45 5.42
C LEU A 142 13.00 -4.22 6.74
N ALA A 143 12.33 -5.37 6.85
CA ALA A 143 12.39 -6.20 8.06
C ALA A 143 13.82 -6.65 8.37
N VAL A 144 14.60 -7.03 7.35
CA VAL A 144 16.02 -7.38 7.50
C VAL A 144 16.86 -6.18 7.93
N ALA A 145 16.62 -5.00 7.37
CA ALA A 145 17.31 -3.77 7.73
C ALA A 145 17.02 -3.37 9.19
N LEU A 146 15.75 -3.47 9.61
CA LEU A 146 15.24 -3.12 10.93
C LEU A 146 15.55 -4.15 12.03
N ASN A 147 16.13 -5.30 11.70
CA ASN A 147 16.46 -6.37 12.66
C ASN A 147 16.99 -5.80 13.99
N PRO A 148 16.22 -5.89 15.09
CA PRO A 148 16.52 -5.21 16.35
C PRO A 148 17.67 -5.86 17.12
N TRP A 149 18.10 -7.07 16.74
CA TRP A 149 19.20 -7.80 17.37
C TRP A 149 20.59 -7.38 16.85
N LYS A 150 20.65 -6.47 15.86
CA LYS A 150 21.91 -5.89 15.38
C LYS A 150 22.51 -4.97 16.45
N LYS A 151 23.53 -5.45 17.16
CA LYS A 151 24.22 -4.71 18.25
C LYS A 151 24.78 -3.34 17.82
N GLU A 152 25.11 -3.17 16.54
CA GLU A 152 25.56 -1.88 15.97
C GLU A 152 24.52 -0.75 16.11
N TYR A 153 23.24 -1.08 16.33
CA TYR A 153 22.15 -0.11 16.51
C TYR A 153 21.58 -0.09 17.93
N TYR A 154 22.28 -0.64 18.92
CA TYR A 154 21.83 -0.56 20.31
C TYR A 154 21.96 0.88 20.82
N VAL A 155 21.05 1.26 21.72
CA VAL A 155 20.99 2.61 22.27
C VAL A 155 22.24 2.90 23.09
N THR A 156 22.91 4.00 22.75
CA THR A 156 24.10 4.49 23.47
C THR A 156 23.74 5.63 24.44
N ASP A 157 22.77 6.46 24.06
CA ASP A 157 22.22 7.52 24.90
C ASP A 157 21.01 7.00 25.70
N LYS A 158 21.16 6.94 27.03
CA LYS A 158 20.12 6.44 27.94
C LYS A 158 18.87 7.32 28.02
N GLY A 159 18.84 8.48 27.36
CA GLY A 159 17.64 9.28 27.16
C GLY A 159 16.58 8.63 26.25
N PHE A 160 16.98 7.67 25.41
CA PHE A 160 16.06 6.94 24.53
C PHE A 160 15.52 5.66 25.17
N ALA A 161 14.32 5.24 24.77
CA ALA A 161 13.68 4.02 25.27
C ALA A 161 14.42 2.75 24.81
N HIS A 162 14.80 1.90 25.77
CA HIS A 162 15.58 0.69 25.49
C HIS A 162 15.26 -0.44 26.46
N PHE A 163 15.44 -1.68 26.00
CA PHE A 163 15.41 -2.87 26.87
C PHE A 163 16.66 -2.92 27.76
N LYS A 164 16.63 -3.74 28.81
CA LYS A 164 17.80 -3.98 29.69
C LYS A 164 19.06 -4.45 28.93
N SER A 165 18.89 -5.07 27.76
CA SER A 165 19.97 -5.49 26.87
C SER A 165 20.65 -4.35 26.10
N GLY A 166 20.10 -3.13 26.13
CA GLY A 166 20.49 -1.99 25.29
C GLY A 166 19.79 -1.95 23.93
N MET A 167 18.92 -2.92 23.64
CA MET A 167 18.14 -2.96 22.39
C MET A 167 17.15 -1.79 22.33
N ASP A 168 17.12 -1.12 21.18
CA ASP A 168 16.24 0.00 20.88
C ASP A 168 14.77 -0.45 20.77
N MET A 169 13.90 0.15 21.60
CA MET A 169 12.46 -0.15 21.60
C MET A 169 11.73 0.41 20.37
N GLU A 170 12.17 1.56 19.84
CA GLU A 170 11.59 2.17 18.63
C GLU A 170 11.88 1.29 17.42
N ARG A 171 13.13 0.81 17.28
CA ARG A 171 13.50 -0.16 16.25
C ARG A 171 12.69 -1.45 16.35
N MET A 172 12.51 -1.99 17.57
CA MET A 172 11.69 -3.17 17.79
C MET A 172 10.25 -2.94 17.36
N ALA A 173 9.66 -1.78 17.67
CA ALA A 173 8.31 -1.42 17.26
C ALA A 173 8.18 -1.39 15.73
N PHE A 174 9.08 -0.71 15.02
CA PHE A 174 9.07 -0.68 13.55
C PHE A 174 9.29 -2.05 12.92
N PHE A 175 10.14 -2.89 13.53
CA PHE A 175 10.35 -4.27 13.08
C PHE A 175 9.06 -5.10 13.21
N ILE A 176 8.40 -5.05 14.38
CA ILE A 176 7.13 -5.77 14.61
C ILE A 176 6.06 -5.28 13.63
N MET A 177 5.92 -3.96 13.44
CA MET A 177 4.98 -3.38 12.49
C MET A 177 5.23 -3.89 11.06
N THR A 178 6.49 -3.89 10.63
CA THR A 178 6.87 -4.38 9.29
C THR A 178 6.52 -5.85 9.12
N VAL A 179 6.84 -6.70 10.10
CA VAL A 179 6.54 -8.14 10.06
C VAL A 179 5.03 -8.40 10.08
N ALA A 180 4.28 -7.70 10.93
CA ALA A 180 2.83 -7.82 11.00
C ALA A 180 2.17 -7.41 9.66
N MET A 181 2.66 -6.34 9.02
CA MET A 181 2.18 -5.91 7.71
C MET A 181 2.48 -6.94 6.61
N LEU A 182 3.67 -7.55 6.61
CA LEU A 182 4.01 -8.63 5.68
C LEU A 182 3.12 -9.86 5.86
N ILE A 183 2.86 -10.26 7.11
CA ILE A 183 1.95 -11.38 7.42
C ILE A 183 0.53 -11.06 6.92
N SER A 184 0.05 -9.83 7.19
CA SER A 184 -1.26 -9.38 6.72
C SER A 184 -1.35 -9.39 5.19
N ALA A 185 -0.34 -8.85 4.49
CA ALA A 185 -0.27 -8.89 3.04
C ALA A 185 -0.26 -10.34 2.51
N GLY A 186 0.40 -11.26 3.22
CA GLY A 186 0.37 -12.69 2.95
C GLY A 186 -1.05 -13.29 3.03
N PHE A 187 -1.83 -12.96 4.05
CA PHE A 187 -3.24 -13.39 4.15
C PHE A 187 -4.11 -12.85 2.99
N GLY A 188 -3.89 -11.61 2.59
CA GLY A 188 -4.54 -11.02 1.40
C GLY A 188 -4.17 -11.75 0.12
N ALA A 189 -2.88 -11.99 -0.10
CA ALA A 189 -2.36 -12.68 -1.28
C ALA A 189 -2.81 -14.14 -1.37
N VAL A 190 -2.81 -14.88 -0.25
CA VAL A 190 -3.33 -16.25 -0.18
C VAL A 190 -4.81 -16.27 -0.56
N THR A 191 -5.61 -15.37 -0.01
CA THR A 191 -7.03 -15.35 -0.38
C THR A 191 -7.24 -14.98 -1.85
N GLY A 192 -6.48 -14.00 -2.35
CA GLY A 192 -6.52 -13.61 -3.77
C GLY A 192 -6.12 -14.73 -4.73
N SER A 193 -5.23 -15.65 -4.34
CA SER A 193 -4.82 -16.76 -5.22
C SER A 193 -5.91 -17.81 -5.44
N PHE A 194 -6.95 -17.85 -4.60
CA PHE A 194 -8.12 -18.70 -4.77
C PHE A 194 -9.25 -18.02 -5.56
N TRP A 195 -9.04 -16.79 -6.05
CA TRP A 195 -10.04 -16.10 -6.88
C TRP A 195 -10.38 -16.93 -8.13
N ALA A 196 -11.67 -17.09 -8.40
CA ALA A 196 -12.23 -18.01 -9.40
C ALA A 196 -11.93 -19.52 -9.16
N SER A 197 -11.42 -19.87 -7.99
CA SER A 197 -11.12 -21.24 -7.53
C SER A 197 -11.72 -21.49 -6.14
N GLY A 198 -13.03 -21.24 -6.00
CA GLY A 198 -13.77 -21.36 -4.73
C GLY A 198 -13.80 -20.08 -3.89
N HIS A 199 -13.28 -18.97 -4.42
CA HIS A 199 -13.37 -17.64 -3.84
C HIS A 199 -13.82 -16.61 -4.88
N GLU A 200 -14.71 -15.71 -4.48
CA GLU A 200 -15.24 -14.64 -5.31
C GLU A 200 -14.97 -13.28 -4.67
N THR A 201 -14.89 -12.22 -5.47
CA THR A 201 -14.81 -10.86 -4.95
C THR A 201 -16.11 -10.47 -4.25
N PHE A 202 -16.00 -9.88 -3.06
CA PHE A 202 -17.13 -9.38 -2.28
C PHE A 202 -16.78 -8.03 -1.66
N LEU A 203 -17.80 -7.29 -1.21
CA LEU A 203 -17.61 -6.09 -0.41
C LEU A 203 -17.71 -6.43 1.08
N ALA A 204 -16.90 -5.79 1.92
CA ALA A 204 -16.87 -6.09 3.35
C ALA A 204 -18.25 -5.85 4.00
N GLU A 205 -19.01 -4.88 3.48
CA GLU A 205 -20.36 -4.54 3.90
C GLU A 205 -21.34 -5.70 3.71
N ASP A 206 -21.15 -6.52 2.66
CA ASP A 206 -21.99 -7.69 2.37
C ASP A 206 -21.82 -8.76 3.46
N LEU A 207 -20.64 -8.84 4.07
CA LEU A 207 -20.32 -9.82 5.11
C LEU A 207 -20.74 -9.41 6.52
N ILE A 208 -21.13 -8.15 6.75
CA ILE A 208 -21.52 -7.68 8.09
C ILE A 208 -22.71 -8.50 8.62
N ARG A 209 -23.65 -8.82 7.73
CA ARG A 209 -24.89 -9.53 8.08
C ARG A 209 -24.82 -11.03 7.90
N ASP A 210 -23.71 -11.55 7.39
CA ASP A 210 -23.52 -12.99 7.18
C ASP A 210 -23.00 -13.66 8.48
N PRO A 211 -23.80 -14.50 9.16
CA PRO A 211 -23.34 -15.19 10.36
C PRO A 211 -22.30 -16.29 10.05
N ASN A 212 -22.26 -16.81 8.83
CA ASN A 212 -21.50 -18.00 8.45
C ASN A 212 -20.40 -17.69 7.42
N LYS A 213 -19.29 -17.14 7.91
CA LYS A 213 -18.15 -16.78 7.06
C LYS A 213 -17.21 -17.96 6.82
N THR A 214 -16.81 -18.14 5.57
CA THR A 214 -15.73 -19.07 5.17
C THR A 214 -14.39 -18.64 5.76
N GLN A 215 -13.40 -19.55 5.76
CA GLN A 215 -12.06 -19.22 6.26
C GLN A 215 -11.37 -18.15 5.41
N LEU A 216 -11.58 -18.15 4.10
CA LEU A 216 -11.04 -17.14 3.18
C LEU A 216 -11.64 -15.75 3.44
N GLN A 217 -12.95 -15.67 3.69
CA GLN A 217 -13.60 -14.43 4.09
C GLN A 217 -13.07 -13.92 5.44
N LYS A 218 -12.85 -14.81 6.42
CA LYS A 218 -12.25 -14.44 7.71
C LYS A 218 -10.81 -13.94 7.55
N ALA A 219 -10.03 -14.55 6.66
CA ALA A 219 -8.68 -14.10 6.34
C ALA A 219 -8.67 -12.69 5.72
N ILE A 220 -9.57 -12.40 4.78
CA ILE A 220 -9.74 -11.03 4.24
C ILE A 220 -10.16 -10.06 5.33
N ILE A 221 -11.09 -10.42 6.21
CA ILE A 221 -11.48 -9.57 7.33
C ILE A 221 -10.26 -9.24 8.19
N GLY A 222 -9.45 -10.23 8.57
CA GLY A 222 -8.20 -10.02 9.31
C GLY A 222 -7.21 -9.12 8.56
N HIS A 223 -7.07 -9.30 7.25
CA HIS A 223 -6.25 -8.44 6.39
C HIS A 223 -6.75 -6.99 6.36
N LEU A 224 -8.05 -6.77 6.19
CA LEU A 224 -8.68 -5.44 6.14
C LEU A 224 -8.55 -4.67 7.46
N HIS A 225 -8.56 -5.36 8.60
CA HIS A 225 -8.48 -4.72 9.92
C HIS A 225 -7.14 -4.02 10.15
N ILE A 226 -6.05 -4.42 9.47
CA ILE A 226 -4.77 -3.73 9.64
C ILE A 226 -4.86 -2.26 9.17
N MET A 227 -5.67 -1.98 8.14
CA MET A 227 -5.90 -0.61 7.67
C MET A 227 -6.66 0.23 8.70
N LEU A 228 -7.59 -0.34 9.47
CA LEU A 228 -8.21 0.37 10.60
C LEU A 228 -7.22 0.58 11.76
N THR A 229 -6.37 -0.40 12.08
CA THR A 229 -5.39 -0.23 13.16
C THR A 229 -4.31 0.80 12.86
N LEU A 230 -3.99 1.04 11.58
CA LEU A 230 -3.05 2.10 11.15
C LEU A 230 -3.68 3.50 11.20
N ILE A 231 -5.02 3.62 11.13
CA ILE A 231 -5.75 4.89 11.21
C ILE A 231 -6.21 5.20 12.66
N ALA A 232 -6.20 4.21 13.55
CA ALA A 232 -6.68 4.33 14.94
C ALA A 232 -5.68 5.01 15.91
N VAL A 233 -4.80 5.88 15.42
CA VAL A 233 -3.90 6.71 16.25
C VAL A 233 -4.32 8.17 16.18
#